data_AF-A0AAV0NMT3-F1
#
_entry.id   AF-A0AAV0NMT3-F1
#
_cell.length_a   1.000
_cell.length_b   1.000
_cell.length_c   1.000
_cell.angle_alpha   90.00
_cell.angle_beta   90.00
_cell.angle_gamma   90.00
#
_symmetry.space_group_name_H-M   'P 1'
#
loop_
_entity.id
_entity.type
_entity.pdbx_description
1 polymer ?
#
loop_
_entity_poly.entity_id
_entity_poly.type
_entity_poly.pdbx_seq_one_letter_code
_entity_poly.pdbx_strand_id
1 'polypeptide(L)'
;MELFLLVLRFGLNHSQLDQLKKQRAEGVVSMNDEEMFEKVLGPEKNGYVRAYGPGKGVTEFFGVKPTKAALIKQVEAARKEASEQVEQAKKEANERVDKITRDVEKQMADMNKKWEEKFQILLSNTRSSAPRDESNEEVTESE
;
A
#
# COMPACT_ATOMS: atom_id res chain seq x y z
N MET A 1 49.32 -2.52 33.50
CA MET A 1 48.61 -1.87 34.63
C MET A 1 47.47 -0.97 34.16
N GLU A 2 47.56 -0.28 33.02
CA GLU A 2 46.49 0.66 32.59
C GLU A 2 45.17 0.03 32.13
N LEU A 3 45.18 -1.17 31.52
CA LEU A 3 43.93 -1.84 31.13
C LEU A 3 43.03 -2.19 32.33
N PHE A 4 43.62 -2.52 33.47
CA PHE A 4 42.86 -2.86 34.70
C PHE A 4 42.18 -1.63 35.30
N LEU A 5 42.86 -0.48 35.29
CA LEU A 5 42.29 0.81 35.70
C LEU A 5 41.19 1.26 34.75
N LEU A 6 41.33 0.98 33.45
CA LEU A 6 40.31 1.30 32.45
C LEU A 6 39.03 0.53 32.74
N VAL A 7 39.09 -0.81 32.85
CA VAL A 7 37.93 -1.70 33.10
C VAL A 7 37.18 -1.35 34.39
N LEU A 8 37.92 -1.04 35.47
CA LEU A 8 37.31 -0.59 36.73
C LEU A 8 36.55 0.73 36.56
N ARG A 9 37.07 1.66 35.76
CA ARG A 9 36.43 2.96 35.49
C ARG A 9 35.16 2.82 34.64
N PHE A 10 35.11 1.87 33.69
CA PHE A 10 33.91 1.58 32.90
C PHE A 10 32.75 1.05 33.74
N GLY A 11 33.00 0.05 34.59
CA GLY A 11 31.97 -0.55 35.44
C GLY A 11 31.38 0.47 36.44
N LEU A 12 32.22 1.38 36.92
CA LEU A 12 31.83 2.44 37.85
C LEU A 12 30.86 3.45 37.19
N ASN A 13 31.15 3.89 35.96
CA ASN A 13 30.36 4.90 35.27
C ASN A 13 28.95 4.41 34.89
N HIS A 14 28.80 3.14 34.50
CA HIS A 14 27.48 2.57 34.18
C HIS A 14 26.56 2.57 35.41
N SER A 15 27.08 2.12 36.55
CA SER A 15 26.34 2.10 37.81
C SER A 15 25.95 3.50 38.29
N GLN A 16 26.82 4.50 38.11
CA GLN A 16 26.54 5.89 38.50
C GLN A 16 25.38 6.50 37.70
N LEU A 17 25.31 6.23 36.40
CA LEU A 17 24.25 6.76 35.54
C LEU A 17 22.89 6.14 35.87
N ASP A 18 22.87 4.83 36.13
CA ASP A 18 21.66 4.13 36.53
C ASP A 18 21.15 4.57 37.91
N GLN A 19 22.05 4.88 38.84
CA GLN A 19 21.71 5.45 40.14
C GLN A 19 21.10 6.85 39.98
N LEU A 20 21.69 7.72 39.16
CA LEU A 20 21.16 9.06 38.91
C LEU A 20 19.79 9.03 38.20
N LYS A 21 19.57 8.07 37.30
CA LYS A 21 18.26 7.83 36.67
C LYS A 21 17.21 7.38 37.68
N LYS A 22 17.55 6.49 38.62
CA LYS A 22 16.66 6.07 39.70
C LYS A 22 16.32 7.23 40.64
N GLN A 23 17.32 8.02 41.04
CA GLN A 23 17.12 9.19 41.89
C GLN A 23 16.27 10.29 41.22
N ARG A 24 16.34 10.43 39.90
CA ARG A 24 15.44 11.29 39.12
C ARG A 24 14.01 10.79 39.12
N ALA A 25 13.80 9.47 38.96
CA ALA A 25 12.48 8.86 39.02
C ALA A 25 11.84 8.99 40.43
N GLU A 26 12.66 9.02 41.47
CA GLU A 26 12.26 9.25 42.86
C GLU A 26 12.08 10.74 43.22
N GLY A 27 12.34 11.66 42.27
CA GLY A 27 12.19 13.11 42.46
C GLY A 27 13.30 13.76 43.30
N VAL A 28 14.36 13.04 43.64
CA VAL A 28 15.49 13.50 44.46
C VAL A 28 16.46 14.37 43.65
N VAL A 29 16.53 14.16 42.33
CA VAL A 29 17.44 14.87 41.42
C VAL A 29 16.63 15.46 40.26
N SER A 30 16.76 16.78 40.03
CA SER A 30 16.10 17.48 38.91
C SER A 30 16.98 17.61 37.66
N MET A 31 18.19 17.03 37.67
CA MET A 31 19.13 17.09 36.55
C MET A 31 18.50 16.54 35.26
N ASN A 32 18.73 17.24 34.15
CA ASN A 32 18.32 16.75 32.85
C ASN A 32 19.26 15.63 32.38
N ASP A 33 18.82 14.79 31.45
CA ASP A 33 19.62 13.66 30.98
C ASP A 33 20.97 14.12 30.41
N GLU A 34 20.99 15.25 29.71
CA GLU A 34 22.21 15.82 29.13
C GLU A 34 23.25 16.22 30.19
N GLU A 35 22.83 16.88 31.26
CA GLU A 35 23.69 17.24 32.39
C GLU A 35 24.19 16.00 33.13
N MET A 36 23.34 14.98 33.25
CA MET A 36 23.68 13.70 33.87
C MET A 36 24.73 12.95 33.03
N PHE A 37 24.56 12.93 31.72
CA PHE A 37 25.53 12.32 30.82
C PHE A 37 26.84 13.09 30.78
N GLU A 38 26.83 14.43 30.74
CA GLU A 38 28.04 15.23 30.80
C GLU A 38 28.81 15.00 32.11
N LYS A 39 28.10 14.88 33.24
CA LYS A 39 28.70 14.63 34.55
C LYS A 39 29.34 13.25 34.68
N VAL A 40 28.74 12.20 34.10
CA VAL A 40 29.21 10.81 34.24
C VAL A 40 30.17 10.40 33.11
N LEU A 41 29.89 10.82 31.87
CA LEU A 41 30.63 10.41 30.68
C LEU A 41 31.58 11.51 30.16
N GLY A 42 31.44 12.73 30.65
CA GLY A 42 32.17 13.90 30.15
C GLY A 42 31.44 14.59 28.99
N PRO A 43 31.96 15.75 28.54
CA PRO A 43 31.37 16.52 27.46
C PRO A 43 31.36 15.73 26.15
N GLU A 44 30.32 15.93 25.36
CA GLU A 44 30.19 15.31 24.05
C GLU A 44 31.32 15.77 23.12
N LYS A 45 31.91 14.82 22.37
CA LYS A 45 32.94 15.10 21.38
C LYS A 45 32.35 15.02 19.98
N ASN A 46 32.54 16.07 19.19
CA ASN A 46 32.04 16.11 17.82
C ASN A 46 32.56 14.92 16.99
N GLY A 47 31.65 14.21 16.31
CA GLY A 47 31.97 13.05 15.48
C GLY A 47 32.09 11.69 16.20
N TYR A 48 31.83 11.62 17.51
CA TYR A 48 31.82 10.39 18.28
C TYR A 48 30.48 10.20 18.99
N VAL A 49 29.97 8.96 19.01
CA VAL A 49 28.77 8.65 19.79
C VAL A 49 29.16 8.55 21.26
N ARG A 50 28.55 9.38 22.11
CA ARG A 50 28.73 9.30 23.56
C ARG A 50 28.25 7.94 24.07
N ALA A 51 29.17 7.14 24.59
CA ALA A 51 28.90 5.82 25.15
C ALA A 51 29.63 5.65 26.49
N TYR A 52 29.39 4.54 27.18
CA TYR A 52 30.15 4.17 28.37
C TYR A 52 31.62 3.88 27.97
N GLY A 53 32.46 4.92 27.91
CA GLY A 53 33.91 4.89 27.59
C GLY A 53 34.30 5.35 26.17
N PRO A 54 35.43 4.90 25.58
CA PRO A 54 35.83 5.27 24.22
C PRO A 54 34.66 4.97 23.29
N GLY A 55 33.99 6.03 22.87
CA GLY A 55 32.72 5.96 22.17
C GLY A 55 32.91 5.25 20.83
N LYS A 56 31.90 4.47 20.43
CA LYS A 56 31.85 3.94 19.07
C LYS A 56 31.86 5.10 18.09
N GLY A 57 32.65 4.97 17.03
CA GLY A 57 32.62 5.94 15.93
C GLY A 57 31.24 5.95 15.28
N VAL A 58 30.82 7.10 14.74
CA VAL A 58 29.55 7.22 14.00
C VAL A 58 29.45 6.17 12.89
N THR A 59 30.57 5.83 12.24
CA THR A 59 30.64 4.80 11.19
C THR A 59 30.46 3.37 11.70
N GLU A 60 30.80 3.09 12.96
CA GLU A 60 30.54 1.78 13.56
C GLU A 60 29.07 1.63 13.96
N PHE A 61 28.42 2.74 14.32
CA PHE A 61 27.02 2.73 14.72
C PHE A 61 26.05 2.77 13.53
N PHE A 62 26.30 3.67 12.57
CA PHE A 62 25.44 3.88 11.40
C PHE A 62 25.94 3.13 10.15
N GLY A 63 27.07 2.45 10.25
CA GLY A 63 27.71 1.80 9.11
C GLY A 63 28.47 2.78 8.21
N VAL A 64 29.15 2.21 7.21
CA VAL A 64 29.84 3.00 6.19
C VAL A 64 28.80 3.56 5.22
N LYS A 65 28.91 4.86 4.92
CA LYS A 65 28.07 5.49 3.89
C LYS A 65 28.20 4.70 2.57
N PRO A 66 27.10 4.13 2.04
CA PRO A 66 27.16 3.36 0.81
C PRO A 66 27.67 4.26 -0.34
N THR A 67 28.50 3.68 -1.21
CA THR A 67 29.03 4.38 -2.37
C THR A 67 27.91 4.69 -3.37
N LYS A 68 28.09 5.75 -4.16
CA LYS A 68 27.11 6.14 -5.21
C LYS A 68 26.77 4.97 -6.15
N ALA A 69 27.75 4.11 -6.47
CA ALA A 69 27.54 2.92 -7.29
C ALA A 69 26.63 1.88 -6.62
N ALA A 70 26.75 1.67 -5.32
CA ALA A 70 25.88 0.75 -4.57
C ALA A 70 24.43 1.25 -4.55
N LEU A 71 24.25 2.57 -4.37
CA LEU A 71 22.93 3.21 -4.42
C LEU A 71 22.28 3.08 -5.81
N ILE A 72 23.04 3.29 -6.89
CA ILE A 72 22.51 3.15 -8.26
C ILE A 72 22.03 1.72 -8.51
N LYS A 73 22.80 0.69 -8.11
CA LYS A 73 22.39 -0.71 -8.26
C LYS A 73 21.10 -1.04 -7.50
N GLN A 74 20.93 -0.50 -6.29
CA GLN A 74 19.70 -0.70 -5.52
C GLN A 74 18.49 -0.05 -6.21
N VAL A 75 18.65 1.16 -6.75
CA VAL A 75 17.59 1.86 -7.49
C VAL A 75 17.22 1.11 -8.78
N GLU A 76 18.21 0.59 -9.51
CA GLU A 76 17.96 -0.19 -10.73
C GLU A 76 17.22 -1.49 -10.44
N ALA A 77 17.61 -2.22 -9.38
CA ALA A 77 16.93 -3.44 -8.95
C ALA A 77 15.47 -3.15 -8.56
N ALA A 78 15.25 -2.14 -7.71
CA ALA A 78 13.90 -1.72 -7.29
C ALA A 78 13.05 -1.26 -8.49
N ARG A 79 13.64 -0.54 -9.45
CA ARG A 79 12.93 -0.12 -10.67
C ARG A 79 12.53 -1.32 -11.52
N LYS A 80 13.39 -2.33 -11.63
CA LYS A 80 13.10 -3.55 -12.40
C LYS A 80 11.95 -4.33 -11.77
N GLU A 81 12.00 -4.58 -10.46
CA GLU A 81 10.92 -5.25 -9.74
C GLU A 81 9.59 -4.50 -9.85
N ALA A 82 9.61 -3.17 -9.68
CA ALA A 82 8.41 -2.35 -9.85
C ALA A 82 7.86 -2.43 -11.28
N SER A 83 8.74 -2.44 -12.30
CA SER A 83 8.31 -2.55 -13.69
C SER A 83 7.68 -3.92 -14.00
N GLU A 84 8.22 -5.00 -13.43
CA GLU A 84 7.67 -6.35 -13.59
C GLU A 84 6.28 -6.47 -12.93
N GLN A 85 6.11 -5.92 -11.73
CA GLN A 85 4.82 -5.89 -11.05
C GLN A 85 3.76 -5.10 -11.82
N VAL A 86 4.15 -3.94 -12.39
CA VAL A 86 3.23 -3.12 -13.20
C VAL A 86 2.83 -3.85 -14.47
N GLU A 87 3.75 -4.52 -15.16
CA GLU A 87 3.42 -5.28 -16.36
C GLU A 87 2.53 -6.48 -16.07
N GLN A 88 2.74 -7.16 -14.94
CA GLN A 88 1.86 -8.25 -14.51
C GLN A 88 0.46 -7.74 -14.17
N ALA A 89 0.35 -6.64 -13.41
CA ALA A 89 -0.92 -6.01 -13.09
C ALA A 89 -1.68 -5.54 -14.34
N LYS A 90 -0.97 -5.01 -15.34
CA LYS A 90 -1.58 -4.64 -16.64
C LYS A 90 -2.13 -5.85 -17.38
N LYS A 91 -1.38 -6.97 -17.43
CA LYS A 91 -1.86 -8.20 -18.08
C LYS A 91 -3.13 -8.72 -17.42
N GLU A 92 -3.14 -8.82 -16.10
CA GLU A 92 -4.34 -9.26 -15.36
C GLU A 92 -5.53 -8.31 -15.53
N ALA A 93 -5.28 -7.00 -15.55
CA ALA A 93 -6.32 -6.01 -15.81
C ALA A 93 -6.89 -6.16 -17.22
N ASN A 94 -6.02 -6.37 -18.23
CA ASN A 94 -6.45 -6.52 -19.61
C ASN A 94 -7.27 -7.80 -19.82
N GLU A 95 -6.87 -8.92 -19.21
CA GLU A 95 -7.65 -10.18 -19.24
C GLU A 95 -9.03 -10.01 -18.60
N ARG A 96 -9.13 -9.25 -17.51
CA ARG A 96 -10.42 -8.94 -16.86
C ARG A 96 -11.29 -8.07 -17.76
N VAL A 97 -10.72 -7.06 -18.41
CA VAL A 97 -11.43 -6.21 -19.37
C VAL A 97 -11.96 -7.05 -20.53
N ASP A 98 -11.14 -7.90 -21.13
CA ASP A 98 -11.56 -8.78 -22.22
C ASP A 98 -12.71 -9.71 -21.82
N LYS A 99 -12.67 -10.25 -20.59
CA LYS A 99 -13.75 -11.07 -20.07
C LYS A 99 -15.04 -10.27 -19.91
N ILE A 100 -14.96 -9.08 -19.32
CA ILE A 100 -16.13 -8.20 -19.13
C ILE A 100 -16.73 -7.82 -20.48
N THR A 101 -15.91 -7.47 -21.47
CA THR A 101 -16.39 -7.13 -22.82
C THR A 101 -17.18 -8.28 -23.44
N ARG A 102 -16.66 -9.52 -23.38
CA ARG A 102 -17.38 -10.71 -23.89
C ARG A 102 -18.68 -10.96 -23.14
N ASP A 103 -18.68 -10.82 -21.82
CA ASP A 103 -19.89 -11.02 -21.00
C ASP A 103 -20.96 -9.97 -21.35
N VAL A 104 -20.56 -8.71 -21.55
CA VAL A 104 -21.46 -7.61 -21.96
C VAL A 104 -22.02 -7.85 -23.36
N GLU A 105 -21.19 -8.25 -24.33
CA GLU A 105 -21.64 -8.58 -25.69
C GLU A 105 -22.68 -9.71 -25.68
N LYS A 106 -22.45 -10.75 -24.87
CA LYS A 106 -23.39 -11.86 -24.71
C LYS A 106 -24.71 -11.39 -24.10
N GLN A 107 -24.66 -10.58 -23.04
CA GLN A 107 -25.87 -10.02 -22.42
C GLN A 107 -26.66 -9.14 -23.39
N MET A 108 -25.96 -8.34 -24.20
CA MET A 108 -26.60 -7.49 -25.21
C MET A 108 -27.27 -8.32 -26.30
N ALA A 109 -26.65 -9.42 -26.75
CA ALA A 109 -27.24 -10.35 -27.71
C ALA A 109 -28.50 -11.04 -27.13
N ASP A 110 -28.43 -11.52 -25.88
CA ASP A 110 -29.57 -12.14 -25.20
C ASP A 110 -30.73 -11.16 -24.99
N MET A 111 -30.41 -9.90 -24.65
CA MET A 111 -31.39 -8.83 -24.52
C MET A 111 -32.05 -8.51 -25.86
N ASN A 112 -31.27 -8.35 -26.93
CA ASN A 112 -31.81 -8.08 -28.26
C ASN A 112 -32.73 -9.19 -28.74
N LYS A 113 -32.37 -10.45 -28.50
CA LYS A 113 -33.22 -11.60 -28.84
C LYS A 113 -34.56 -11.55 -28.10
N LYS A 114 -34.53 -11.32 -26.78
CA LYS A 114 -35.77 -11.18 -25.98
C LYS A 114 -36.62 -10.01 -26.44
N TRP A 115 -35.98 -8.90 -26.82
CA TRP A 115 -36.69 -7.72 -27.30
C TRP A 115 -37.38 -7.99 -28.63
N GLU A 116 -36.71 -8.67 -29.56
CA GLU A 116 -37.30 -9.12 -30.83
C GLU A 116 -38.49 -10.06 -30.60
N GLU A 117 -38.37 -11.04 -29.70
CA GLU A 117 -39.47 -11.94 -29.33
C GLU A 117 -40.68 -11.18 -28.78
N LYS A 118 -40.45 -10.20 -27.89
CA LYS A 118 -41.51 -9.34 -27.35
C LYS A 118 -42.13 -8.45 -28.42
N PHE A 119 -41.32 -7.94 -29.33
CA PHE A 119 -41.78 -7.11 -30.45
C PHE A 119 -42.68 -7.92 -31.40
N GLN A 120 -42.30 -9.14 -31.75
CA GLN A 120 -43.13 -10.04 -32.57
C GLN A 120 -44.46 -10.39 -31.90
N ILE A 121 -44.47 -10.61 -30.58
CA ILE A 121 -45.72 -10.82 -29.82
C ILE A 121 -46.64 -9.59 -29.87
N LEU A 122 -46.09 -8.38 -29.76
CA LEU A 122 -46.87 -7.15 -29.88
C LEU A 122 -47.47 -6.97 -31.29
N LEU A 123 -46.70 -7.29 -32.33
CA LEU A 123 -47.17 -7.25 -33.72
C LEU A 123 -48.25 -8.30 -34.01
N SER A 124 -48.17 -9.49 -33.44
CA SER A 124 -49.19 -10.53 -33.62
C SER A 124 -50.48 -10.21 -32.86
N ASN A 125 -50.39 -9.65 -31.65
CA ASN A 125 -51.57 -9.20 -30.90
C ASN A 125 -52.33 -8.04 -31.58
N THR A 126 -51.62 -7.17 -32.30
CA THR A 126 -52.24 -6.04 -33.02
C THR A 126 -52.87 -6.47 -34.35
N ARG A 127 -52.35 -7.51 -35.03
CA ARG A 127 -52.97 -8.07 -36.25
C ARG A 127 -54.27 -8.84 -36.00
N SER A 128 -54.44 -9.47 -34.83
CA SER A 128 -55.68 -10.18 -34.47
C SER A 128 -56.86 -9.26 -34.09
N SER A 129 -56.67 -7.94 -34.09
CA SER A 129 -57.69 -6.94 -33.76
C SER A 129 -58.28 -6.20 -34.98
N ALA A 130 -57.93 -6.59 -36.21
CA ALA A 130 -58.54 -5.99 -37.40
C ALA A 130 -60.04 -6.39 -37.48
N PRO A 131 -60.98 -5.45 -37.61
CA PRO A 131 -62.39 -5.78 -37.77
C PRO A 131 -62.58 -6.54 -39.09
N ARG A 132 -63.27 -7.68 -39.04
CA ARG A 132 -63.85 -8.32 -40.23
C ARG A 132 -64.95 -7.39 -40.73
N ASP A 133 -64.69 -6.65 -41.81
CA ASP A 133 -65.76 -6.11 -42.64
C ASP A 133 -66.41 -7.30 -43.38
N GLU A 134 -67.49 -7.84 -42.80
CA GLU A 134 -68.47 -8.61 -43.54
C GLU A 134 -69.36 -7.62 -44.28
N SER A 135 -69.04 -7.39 -45.55
CA SER A 135 -69.85 -6.65 -46.50
C SER A 135 -71.22 -7.30 -46.66
N ASN A 136 -72.26 -6.49 -46.45
CA ASN A 136 -73.68 -6.76 -46.71
C ASN A 136 -73.93 -7.56 -48.00
N GLU A 137 -74.75 -8.61 -47.89
CA GLU A 137 -75.49 -9.18 -49.02
C GLU A 137 -76.58 -8.18 -49.44
N GLU A 138 -76.42 -7.66 -50.65
CA GLU A 138 -77.39 -6.83 -51.35
C GLU A 138 -78.53 -7.70 -51.90
N VAL A 139 -79.73 -7.35 -51.45
CA VAL A 139 -81.08 -7.67 -51.92
C VAL A 139 -81.17 -8.17 -53.38
N THR A 140 -81.65 -9.39 -53.56
CA THR A 140 -82.24 -9.83 -54.84
C THR A 140 -83.70 -9.38 -54.92
N GLU A 141 -83.94 -8.38 -55.77
CA GLU A 141 -85.24 -7.99 -56.29
C GLU A 141 -85.68 -9.01 -57.36
N SER A 142 -86.87 -9.60 -57.24
CA SER A 142 -87.56 -10.32 -58.32
C SER A 142 -89.07 -10.30 -58.07
N GLU A 143 -89.73 -9.49 -58.90
CA GLU A 143 -91.13 -9.49 -59.40
C GLU A 143 -92.31 -9.80 -58.47
#